data_AF-A8QGL6-F1
#
_entry.id   AF-A8QGL6-F1
#
_cell.length_a   1.000
_cell.length_b   1.000
_cell.length_c   1.000
_cell.angle_alpha   90.00
_cell.angle_beta   90.00
_cell.angle_gamma   90.00
#
_symmetry.space_group_name_H-M   'P 1'
#
loop_
_entity.id
_entity.type
_entity.pdbx_description
1 polymer ?
#
loop_
_entity_poly.entity_id
_entity_poly.type
_entity_poly.pdbx_seq_one_letter_code
_entity_poly.pdbx_strand_id
1 'polypeptide(L)'
;MELIAVTFGRFIVHRISGHTNIHDLYTVAAGLYGCWILLKLFFLVLEYAPQGTFFLFSAFRNMALTAVKLCAVSVPILIVIPLLAGISFHLAVISPIRIALHQTSLLFPWQHWAMGILHCKIFCAAVMMGPNWWMKHVFEQLYADGIRGLRVHYLYKQLVAPVLACLAIHLSAPRVICSLISMIIDVSNEEQIIFLRYSYPAMLLCVFCVYFVYWQCTKFKALAEKIRNDKYLVGTQLVNYERNQAEVRH
;
A
#
# COMPACT_ATOMS: atom_id res chain seq x y z
N MET A 1 -22.55 18.23 -26.42
CA MET A 1 -22.09 17.01 -25.73
C MET A 1 -22.53 16.98 -24.27
N GLU A 2 -22.37 18.06 -23.51
CA GLU A 2 -22.69 18.10 -22.06
C GLU A 2 -24.16 17.76 -21.75
N LEU A 3 -25.12 18.27 -22.53
CA LEU A 3 -26.55 17.96 -22.33
C LEU A 3 -26.90 16.47 -22.52
N ILE A 4 -26.22 15.81 -23.48
CA ILE A 4 -26.42 14.39 -23.80
C ILE A 4 -25.86 13.53 -22.67
N ALA A 5 -24.67 13.88 -22.16
CA ALA A 5 -24.09 13.21 -21.01
C ALA A 5 -25.00 13.36 -19.77
N VAL A 6 -25.52 14.56 -19.48
CA VAL A 6 -26.39 14.79 -18.31
C VAL A 6 -27.68 13.97 -18.39
N THR A 7 -28.36 13.98 -19.53
CA THR A 7 -29.63 13.24 -19.70
C THR A 7 -29.41 11.73 -19.65
N PHE A 8 -28.34 11.23 -20.29
CA PHE A 8 -27.95 9.82 -20.23
C PHE A 8 -27.55 9.39 -18.81
N GLY A 9 -26.83 10.26 -18.09
CA GLY A 9 -26.48 10.08 -16.69
C GLY A 9 -27.70 10.02 -15.77
N ARG A 10 -28.67 10.94 -15.93
CA ARG A 10 -29.93 10.92 -15.17
C ARG A 10 -30.71 9.63 -15.43
N PHE A 11 -30.76 9.17 -16.68
CA PHE A 11 -31.42 7.93 -17.04
C PHE A 11 -30.77 6.70 -16.37
N ILE A 12 -29.44 6.58 -16.43
CA ILE A 12 -28.68 5.49 -15.78
C ILE A 12 -28.92 5.51 -14.27
N VAL A 13 -28.75 6.67 -13.65
CA VAL A 13 -28.82 6.84 -12.20
C VAL A 13 -30.24 6.57 -11.68
N HIS A 14 -31.27 7.05 -12.40
CA HIS A 14 -32.66 6.79 -12.03
C HIS A 14 -33.00 5.30 -12.12
N ARG A 15 -32.51 4.59 -13.15
CA ARG A 15 -32.76 3.15 -13.30
C ARG A 15 -32.05 2.29 -12.27
N ILE A 16 -30.90 2.72 -11.74
CA ILE A 16 -30.11 1.96 -10.77
C ILE A 16 -30.52 2.28 -9.33
N SER A 17 -30.67 3.56 -8.98
CA SER A 17 -30.88 3.97 -7.58
C SER A 17 -32.33 4.32 -7.25
N GLY A 18 -33.20 4.58 -8.24
CA GLY A 18 -34.59 5.02 -8.02
C GLY A 18 -34.75 6.40 -7.37
N HIS A 19 -33.66 7.04 -6.95
CA HIS A 19 -33.66 8.35 -6.30
C HIS A 19 -33.57 9.48 -7.33
N THR A 20 -34.37 10.52 -7.16
CA THR A 20 -34.43 11.69 -8.06
C THR A 20 -33.53 12.84 -7.62
N ASN A 21 -33.12 12.88 -6.35
CA ASN A 21 -32.34 13.95 -5.76
C ASN A 21 -30.87 13.53 -5.60
N ILE A 22 -30.11 13.61 -6.69
CA ILE A 22 -28.70 13.25 -6.73
C ILE A 22 -27.93 14.46 -7.26
N HIS A 23 -26.77 14.72 -6.66
CA HIS A 23 -25.92 15.84 -7.02
C HIS A 23 -25.60 15.82 -8.52
N ASP A 24 -25.74 16.97 -9.18
CA ASP A 24 -25.56 17.07 -10.63
C ASP A 24 -24.18 16.60 -11.10
N LEU A 25 -23.16 16.74 -10.25
CA LEU A 25 -21.81 16.24 -10.51
C LEU A 25 -21.76 14.71 -10.73
N TYR A 26 -22.47 13.94 -9.91
CA TYR A 26 -22.49 12.47 -10.05
C TYR A 26 -23.21 12.06 -11.34
N THR A 27 -24.26 12.79 -11.67
CA THR A 27 -25.06 12.58 -12.88
C THR A 27 -24.24 12.86 -14.14
N VAL A 28 -23.53 13.99 -14.17
CA VAL A 28 -22.61 14.36 -15.27
C VAL A 28 -21.52 13.30 -15.43
N ALA A 29 -20.88 12.90 -14.33
CA ALA A 29 -19.81 11.91 -14.34
C ALA A 29 -20.31 10.55 -14.87
N ALA A 30 -21.42 10.03 -14.35
CA ALA A 30 -22.01 8.77 -14.77
C ALA A 30 -22.37 8.78 -16.26
N GLY A 31 -22.95 9.87 -16.74
CA GLY A 31 -23.27 10.08 -18.15
C GLY A 31 -22.05 10.10 -19.05
N LEU A 32 -21.00 10.84 -18.67
CA LEU A 32 -19.76 10.95 -19.43
C LEU A 32 -19.04 9.60 -19.55
N TYR A 33 -18.90 8.88 -18.44
CA TYR A 33 -18.30 7.53 -18.45
C TYR A 33 -19.13 6.53 -19.25
N GLY A 34 -20.46 6.60 -19.14
CA GLY A 34 -21.38 5.77 -19.93
C GLY A 34 -21.21 6.02 -21.43
N CYS A 35 -21.23 7.28 -21.86
CA CYS A 35 -20.99 7.65 -23.25
C CYS A 35 -19.60 7.21 -23.74
N TRP A 36 -18.56 7.36 -22.92
CA TRP A 36 -17.20 6.93 -23.27
C TRP A 36 -17.10 5.42 -23.48
N ILE A 37 -17.72 4.62 -22.60
CA ILE A 37 -17.76 3.15 -22.74
C ILE A 37 -18.51 2.76 -24.01
N LEU A 38 -19.65 3.38 -24.30
CA LEU A 38 -20.43 3.10 -25.51
C LEU A 38 -19.65 3.43 -26.79
N LEU A 39 -19.00 4.59 -26.84
CA LEU A 39 -18.15 4.96 -27.97
C LEU A 39 -17.01 3.96 -28.14
N LYS A 40 -16.33 3.59 -27.06
CA LYS A 40 -15.24 2.61 -27.11
C LYS A 40 -15.73 1.23 -27.56
N LEU A 41 -16.90 0.79 -27.10
CA LEU A 41 -17.53 -0.46 -27.52
C LEU A 41 -17.88 -0.41 -29.01
N PHE A 42 -18.42 0.70 -29.49
CA PHE A 42 -18.76 0.92 -30.89
C PHE A 42 -17.52 0.82 -31.80
N PHE A 43 -16.43 1.51 -31.45
CA PHE A 43 -15.16 1.40 -32.19
C PHE A 43 -14.59 -0.02 -32.18
N LEU A 44 -14.66 -0.71 -31.04
CA LEU A 44 -14.24 -2.11 -30.92
C LEU A 44 -15.08 -3.02 -31.83
N VAL A 45 -16.40 -2.83 -31.89
CA VAL A 45 -17.25 -3.63 -32.77
C VAL A 45 -16.92 -3.37 -34.24
N LEU A 46 -16.71 -2.10 -34.64
CA LEU A 46 -16.36 -1.77 -36.03
C LEU A 46 -15.01 -2.36 -36.46
N GLU A 47 -14.03 -2.41 -35.57
CA GLU A 47 -12.70 -2.94 -35.85
C GLU A 47 -12.68 -4.48 -35.97
N TYR A 48 -13.45 -5.17 -35.11
CA TYR A 48 -13.42 -6.64 -35.02
C TYR A 48 -14.58 -7.34 -35.74
N ALA A 49 -15.66 -6.64 -36.10
CA ALA A 49 -16.77 -7.17 -36.91
C ALA A 49 -16.33 -7.78 -38.25
N PRO A 50 -15.43 -7.17 -39.04
CA PRO A 50 -15.00 -7.76 -40.32
C PRO A 50 -14.11 -9.00 -40.17
N GLN A 51 -13.55 -9.25 -38.98
CA GLN A 51 -12.63 -10.38 -38.71
C GLN A 51 -13.37 -11.65 -38.24
N GLY A 52 -14.67 -11.55 -37.91
CA GLY A 52 -15.52 -12.67 -37.52
C GLY A 52 -15.86 -12.72 -36.02
N THR A 53 -16.97 -13.39 -35.70
CA THR A 53 -17.55 -13.44 -34.34
C THR A 53 -16.65 -14.12 -33.31
N PHE A 54 -15.81 -15.08 -33.73
CA PHE A 54 -14.83 -15.74 -32.87
C PHE A 54 -13.78 -14.76 -32.32
N PHE A 55 -13.27 -13.86 -33.17
CA PHE A 55 -12.31 -12.84 -32.75
C PHE A 55 -12.95 -11.84 -31.79
N LEU A 56 -14.19 -11.44 -32.03
CA LEU A 56 -14.95 -10.55 -31.15
C LEU A 56 -15.18 -11.17 -29.76
N PHE A 57 -15.55 -12.45 -29.70
CA PHE A 57 -15.69 -13.18 -28.43
C PHE A 57 -14.34 -13.28 -27.69
N SER A 58 -13.25 -13.54 -28.42
CA SER A 58 -11.91 -13.59 -27.83
C SER A 58 -11.46 -12.24 -27.26
N ALA A 59 -11.78 -11.14 -27.94
CA ALA A 59 -11.49 -9.78 -27.50
C ALA A 59 -12.29 -9.43 -26.23
N PHE A 60 -13.58 -9.76 -26.20
CA PHE A 60 -14.42 -9.57 -25.02
C PHE A 60 -13.91 -10.38 -23.82
N ARG A 61 -13.54 -11.66 -24.04
CA ARG A 61 -12.95 -12.51 -22.99
C ARG A 61 -11.65 -11.89 -22.44
N ASN A 62 -10.76 -11.42 -23.30
CA ASN A 62 -9.51 -10.80 -22.87
C ASN A 62 -9.74 -9.48 -22.11
N MET A 63 -10.72 -8.69 -22.53
CA MET A 63 -11.14 -7.48 -21.82
C MET A 63 -11.73 -7.81 -20.44
N ALA A 64 -12.62 -8.80 -20.36
CA ALA A 64 -13.19 -9.26 -19.10
C ALA A 64 -12.11 -9.80 -18.14
N LEU A 65 -11.18 -10.61 -18.63
CA LEU A 65 -10.05 -11.10 -17.83
C LEU A 65 -9.15 -9.96 -17.33
N THR A 66 -8.89 -8.96 -18.17
CA THR A 66 -8.12 -7.77 -17.76
C THR A 66 -8.87 -6.97 -16.70
N ALA A 67 -10.18 -6.81 -16.85
CA ALA A 67 -11.03 -6.14 -15.86
C ALA A 67 -11.02 -6.88 -14.51
N VAL A 68 -11.17 -8.21 -14.52
CA VAL A 68 -11.10 -9.03 -13.30
C VAL A 68 -9.73 -8.91 -12.63
N LYS A 69 -8.63 -8.97 -13.39
CA LYS A 69 -7.27 -8.76 -12.85
C LYS A 69 -7.12 -7.38 -12.22
N LEU A 70 -7.63 -6.34 -12.88
CA LEU A 70 -7.57 -4.97 -12.37
C LEU A 70 -8.38 -4.82 -11.08
N CYS A 71 -9.60 -5.35 -11.02
CA CYS A 71 -10.42 -5.37 -9.81
C CYS A 71 -9.74 -6.14 -8.67
N ALA A 72 -9.18 -7.32 -8.97
CA ALA A 72 -8.49 -8.14 -7.98
C ALA A 72 -7.28 -7.43 -7.35
N VAL A 73 -6.65 -6.50 -8.07
CA VAL A 73 -5.52 -5.70 -7.56
C VAL A 73 -5.96 -4.38 -6.95
N SER A 74 -6.96 -3.71 -7.52
CA SER A 74 -7.41 -2.40 -7.05
C SER A 74 -8.16 -2.49 -5.73
N VAL A 75 -8.99 -3.51 -5.51
CA VAL A 75 -9.72 -3.69 -4.25
C VAL A 75 -8.80 -3.73 -3.03
N PRO A 76 -7.76 -4.60 -2.97
CA PRO A 76 -6.88 -4.61 -1.81
C PRO A 76 -6.07 -3.31 -1.67
N ILE A 77 -5.59 -2.73 -2.78
CA ILE A 77 -4.69 -1.55 -2.73
C ILE A 77 -5.43 -0.25 -2.43
N LEU A 78 -6.66 -0.07 -2.94
CA LEU A 78 -7.42 1.18 -2.81
C LEU A 78 -8.47 1.13 -1.70
N ILE A 79 -8.91 -0.05 -1.28
CA ILE A 79 -9.97 -0.20 -0.28
C ILE A 79 -9.42 -0.83 1.00
N VAL A 80 -8.93 -2.07 0.91
CA VAL A 80 -8.60 -2.88 2.10
C VAL A 80 -7.38 -2.33 2.84
N ILE A 81 -6.25 -2.16 2.15
CA ILE A 81 -5.00 -1.66 2.76
C ILE A 81 -5.20 -0.25 3.33
N PRO A 82 -5.79 0.73 2.60
CA PRO A 82 -6.04 2.04 3.15
C PRO A 82 -6.96 2.00 4.37
N LEU A 83 -8.05 1.23 4.33
CA LEU A 83 -8.96 1.11 5.48
C LEU A 83 -8.23 0.57 6.71
N LEU A 84 -7.46 -0.52 6.56
CA LEU A 84 -6.69 -1.11 7.65
C LEU A 84 -5.61 -0.16 8.18
N ALA A 85 -4.89 0.53 7.28
CA ALA A 85 -3.86 1.50 7.64
C ALA A 85 -4.47 2.69 8.40
N GLY A 86 -5.62 3.20 7.96
CA GLY A 86 -6.34 4.29 8.60
C GLY A 86 -6.85 3.93 9.99
N ILE A 87 -7.39 2.72 10.16
CA ILE A 87 -7.79 2.21 11.49
C ILE A 87 -6.56 2.03 12.38
N SER A 88 -5.47 1.46 11.85
CA SER A 88 -4.21 1.28 12.59
C SER A 88 -3.65 2.61 13.10
N PHE A 89 -3.57 3.62 12.23
CA PHE A 89 -3.13 4.96 12.58
C PHE A 89 -4.06 5.60 13.63
N HIS A 90 -5.37 5.44 13.47
CA HIS A 90 -6.32 5.95 14.44
C HIS A 90 -6.12 5.33 15.83
N LEU A 91 -5.97 4.00 15.91
CA LEU A 91 -5.78 3.30 17.18
C LEU A 91 -4.43 3.64 17.83
N ALA A 92 -3.36 3.73 17.03
CA ALA A 92 -2.04 3.98 17.56
C ALA A 92 -1.77 5.44 17.93
N VAL A 93 -2.32 6.42 17.18
CA VAL A 93 -1.97 7.83 17.34
C VAL A 93 -3.16 8.65 17.83
N ILE A 94 -4.31 8.57 17.16
CA ILE A 94 -5.45 9.45 17.46
C ILE A 94 -6.14 9.05 18.77
N SER A 95 -6.38 7.76 18.97
CA SER A 95 -7.09 7.23 20.13
C SER A 95 -6.44 7.58 21.47
N PRO A 96 -5.11 7.44 21.69
CA PRO A 96 -4.49 7.80 22.96
C PRO A 96 -4.43 9.32 23.19
N ILE A 97 -4.39 10.14 22.13
CA ILE A 97 -4.27 11.61 22.26
C ILE A 97 -5.65 12.27 22.48
N ARG A 98 -6.67 11.85 21.72
CA ARG A 98 -7.94 12.57 21.61
C ARG A 98 -8.99 12.13 22.60
N ILE A 99 -9.02 10.84 22.95
CA ILE A 99 -10.19 10.24 23.59
C ILE A 99 -9.96 10.17 25.10
N ALA A 100 -10.88 10.74 25.88
CA ALA A 100 -10.87 10.61 27.33
C ALA A 100 -10.93 9.12 27.75
N LEU A 101 -10.40 8.80 28.93
CA LEU A 101 -10.22 7.41 29.39
C LEU A 101 -11.53 6.60 29.44
N HIS A 102 -12.68 7.26 29.60
CA HIS A 102 -14.00 6.63 29.80
C HIS A 102 -14.89 6.60 28.54
N GLN A 103 -14.37 7.01 27.37
CA GLN A 103 -15.17 7.06 26.14
C GLN A 103 -14.70 6.03 25.11
N THR A 104 -15.67 5.36 24.47
CA THR A 104 -15.44 4.43 23.37
C THR A 104 -15.30 5.18 22.04
N SER A 105 -14.32 4.79 21.23
CA SER A 105 -14.14 5.38 19.89
C SER A 105 -15.26 4.95 18.96
N LEU A 106 -16.00 5.90 18.40
CA LEU A 106 -16.87 5.64 17.25
C LEU A 106 -16.01 5.41 16.01
N LEU A 107 -16.26 4.31 15.31
CA LEU A 107 -15.60 3.99 14.04
C LEU A 107 -16.45 4.52 12.88
N PHE A 108 -15.88 5.44 12.11
CA PHE A 108 -16.48 5.93 10.87
C PHE A 108 -15.67 5.38 9.69
N PRO A 109 -16.10 4.28 9.05
CA PRO A 109 -15.28 3.56 8.06
C PRO A 109 -14.81 4.46 6.91
N TRP A 110 -15.69 5.34 6.42
CA TRP A 110 -15.35 6.29 5.36
C TRP A 110 -14.24 7.28 5.76
N GLN A 111 -14.30 7.81 6.98
CA GLN A 111 -13.28 8.73 7.48
C GLN A 111 -11.93 8.02 7.67
N HIS A 112 -11.94 6.83 8.27
CA HIS A 112 -10.70 6.05 8.44
C HIS A 112 -10.10 5.63 7.09
N TRP A 113 -10.93 5.23 6.14
CA TRP A 113 -10.49 4.93 4.77
C TRP A 113 -9.84 6.15 4.10
N ALA A 114 -10.47 7.33 4.18
CA ALA A 114 -9.92 8.55 3.60
C ALA A 114 -8.57 8.94 4.24
N MET A 115 -8.46 8.84 5.57
CA MET A 115 -7.20 9.01 6.29
C MET A 115 -6.16 7.98 5.81
N GLY A 116 -6.57 6.73 5.66
CA GLY A 116 -5.73 5.66 5.13
C GLY A 116 -5.17 5.95 3.74
N ILE A 117 -6.00 6.44 2.81
CA ILE A 117 -5.57 6.82 1.46
C ILE A 117 -4.50 7.92 1.53
N LEU A 118 -4.70 8.91 2.38
CA LEU A 118 -3.74 9.99 2.56
C LEU A 118 -2.38 9.45 3.03
N HIS A 119 -2.37 8.55 4.02
CA HIS A 119 -1.14 7.90 4.50
C HIS A 119 -0.50 7.03 3.43
N CYS A 120 -1.28 6.20 2.72
CA CYS A 120 -0.77 5.39 1.62
C CYS A 120 -0.15 6.27 0.53
N LYS A 121 -0.75 7.41 0.20
CA LYS A 121 -0.21 8.35 -0.79
C LYS A 121 1.13 8.94 -0.35
N ILE A 122 1.24 9.36 0.91
CA ILE A 122 2.51 9.86 1.48
C ILE A 122 3.56 8.75 1.46
N PHE A 123 3.20 7.55 1.90
CA PHE A 123 4.10 6.40 1.91
C PHE A 123 4.57 6.02 0.50
N CYS A 124 3.67 5.96 -0.48
CA CYS A 124 4.02 5.71 -1.87
C CYS A 124 4.96 6.77 -2.43
N ALA A 125 4.73 8.05 -2.14
CA ALA A 125 5.62 9.12 -2.54
C ALA A 125 7.02 8.94 -1.90
N ALA A 126 7.08 8.61 -0.62
CA ALA A 126 8.35 8.34 0.08
C ALA A 126 9.10 7.13 -0.52
N VAL A 127 8.39 6.06 -0.86
CA VAL A 127 8.99 4.87 -1.51
C VAL A 127 9.57 5.24 -2.88
N MET A 128 8.86 6.03 -3.69
CA MET A 128 9.32 6.42 -5.02
C MET A 128 10.50 7.42 -4.99
N MET A 129 10.51 8.33 -4.02
CA MET A 129 11.61 9.28 -3.80
C MET A 129 12.80 8.65 -3.06
N GLY A 130 12.58 7.52 -2.40
CA GLY A 130 13.58 6.81 -1.62
C GLY A 130 14.67 6.14 -2.47
N PRO A 131 15.68 5.55 -1.79
CA PRO A 131 16.74 4.79 -2.44
C PRO A 131 16.18 3.54 -3.14
N ASN A 132 17.02 2.87 -3.93
CA ASN A 132 16.65 1.63 -4.60
C ASN A 132 16.34 0.54 -3.56
N TRP A 133 15.06 0.34 -3.31
CA TRP A 133 14.52 -0.61 -2.35
C TRP A 133 13.56 -1.58 -3.04
N TRP A 134 13.30 -2.74 -2.44
CA TRP A 134 12.48 -3.79 -3.04
C TRP A 134 11.06 -3.29 -3.38
N MET A 135 10.44 -2.46 -2.52
CA MET A 135 9.10 -1.89 -2.79
C MET A 135 9.10 -0.95 -4.00
N LYS A 136 10.15 -0.12 -4.12
CA LYS A 136 10.30 0.79 -5.26
C LYS A 136 10.36 0.01 -6.57
N HIS A 137 11.14 -1.07 -6.62
CA HIS A 137 11.21 -1.94 -7.79
C HIS A 137 9.87 -2.61 -8.11
N VAL A 138 9.05 -2.98 -7.11
CA VAL A 138 7.70 -3.52 -7.36
C VAL A 138 6.81 -2.45 -8.02
N PHE A 139 6.89 -1.19 -7.60
CA PHE A 139 6.12 -0.09 -8.20
C PHE A 139 6.59 0.27 -9.60
N GLU A 140 7.90 0.36 -9.82
CA GLU A 140 8.50 0.60 -11.14
C GLU A 140 8.10 -0.52 -12.11
N GLN A 141 8.16 -1.78 -11.66
CA GLN A 141 7.73 -2.92 -12.46
C GLN A 141 6.23 -2.88 -12.77
N LEU A 142 5.39 -2.52 -11.80
CA LEU A 142 3.94 -2.37 -12.00
C LEU A 142 3.64 -1.27 -13.04
N TYR A 143 4.41 -0.18 -13.01
CA TYR A 143 4.30 0.89 -14.01
C TYR A 143 4.75 0.43 -15.39
N ALA A 144 5.86 -0.30 -15.48
CA ALA A 144 6.41 -0.82 -16.73
C ALA A 144 5.53 -1.92 -17.37
N ASP A 145 4.98 -2.84 -16.57
CA ASP A 145 4.11 -3.93 -17.05
C ASP A 145 2.76 -3.40 -17.58
N GLY A 146 2.33 -2.22 -17.10
CA GLY A 146 1.06 -1.59 -17.46
C GLY A 146 -0.18 -2.43 -17.07
N ILE A 147 -1.35 -1.98 -17.53
CA ILE A 147 -2.64 -2.58 -17.12
C ILE A 147 -2.84 -3.98 -17.73
N ARG A 148 -2.41 -4.19 -18.97
CA ARG A 148 -2.58 -5.47 -19.69
C ARG A 148 -1.58 -6.54 -19.23
N GLY A 149 -0.37 -6.14 -18.82
CA GLY A 149 0.69 -7.02 -18.36
C GLY A 149 0.64 -7.37 -16.87
N LEU A 150 -0.44 -7.03 -16.17
CA LEU A 150 -0.54 -7.14 -14.72
C LEU A 150 -0.33 -8.57 -14.21
N ARG A 151 0.79 -8.81 -13.53
CA ARG A 151 1.13 -10.07 -12.86
C ARG A 151 0.55 -10.11 -11.45
N VAL A 152 -0.73 -10.42 -11.33
CA VAL A 152 -1.49 -10.43 -10.06
C VAL A 152 -0.79 -11.26 -8.98
N HIS A 153 -0.38 -12.49 -9.29
CA HIS A 153 0.28 -13.36 -8.32
C HIS A 153 1.57 -12.75 -7.75
N TYR A 154 2.39 -12.14 -8.62
CA TYR A 154 3.63 -11.47 -8.21
C TYR A 154 3.34 -10.30 -7.27
N LEU A 155 2.38 -9.44 -7.62
CA LEU A 155 2.01 -8.29 -6.80
C LEU A 155 1.42 -8.72 -5.45
N TYR A 156 0.63 -9.79 -5.43
CA TYR A 156 0.09 -10.33 -4.19
C TYR A 156 1.18 -10.86 -3.27
N LYS A 157 2.10 -11.66 -3.82
CA LYS A 157 3.20 -12.25 -3.06
C LYS A 157 4.18 -11.19 -2.53
N GLN A 158 4.53 -10.20 -3.35
CA GLN A 158 5.56 -9.22 -3.02
C GLN A 158 5.04 -8.03 -2.23
N LEU A 159 3.79 -7.61 -2.44
CA LEU A 159 3.27 -6.37 -1.86
C LEU A 159 2.02 -6.59 -1.02
N VAL A 160 0.95 -7.13 -1.59
CA VAL A 160 -0.38 -7.11 -0.93
C VAL A 160 -0.38 -8.00 0.31
N ALA A 161 0.04 -9.27 0.20
CA ALA A 161 0.07 -10.21 1.31
C ALA A 161 0.96 -9.76 2.47
N PRO A 162 2.24 -9.34 2.26
CA PRO A 162 3.08 -8.90 3.37
C PRO A 162 2.56 -7.62 4.03
N VAL A 163 2.07 -6.64 3.26
CA VAL A 163 1.50 -5.40 3.83
C VAL A 163 0.23 -5.71 4.63
N LEU A 164 -0.67 -6.53 4.10
CA LEU A 164 -1.87 -6.96 4.82
C LEU A 164 -1.52 -7.74 6.09
N ALA A 165 -0.54 -8.66 6.02
CA ALA A 165 -0.09 -9.41 7.18
C ALA A 165 0.47 -8.48 8.27
N CYS A 166 1.32 -7.52 7.91
CA CYS A 166 1.85 -6.53 8.85
C CYS A 166 0.74 -5.70 9.50
N LEU A 167 -0.22 -5.20 8.72
CA LEU A 167 -1.36 -4.45 9.25
C LEU A 167 -2.28 -5.31 10.13
N ALA A 168 -2.54 -6.55 9.73
CA ALA A 168 -3.37 -7.49 10.49
C ALA A 168 -2.71 -7.87 11.82
N ILE A 169 -1.41 -8.16 11.82
CA ILE A 169 -0.63 -8.40 13.04
C ILE A 169 -0.67 -7.15 13.93
N HIS A 170 -0.46 -5.96 13.36
CA HIS A 170 -0.53 -4.73 14.14
C HIS A 170 -1.91 -4.53 14.80
N LEU A 171 -2.98 -4.89 14.11
CA LEU A 171 -4.34 -4.73 14.61
C LEU A 171 -4.73 -5.78 15.68
N SER A 172 -4.25 -7.01 15.49
CA SER A 172 -4.61 -8.18 16.31
C SER A 172 -3.71 -8.39 17.51
N ALA A 173 -2.39 -8.18 17.39
CA ALA A 173 -1.43 -8.49 18.46
C ALA A 173 -1.72 -7.78 19.79
N PRO A 174 -2.03 -6.47 19.84
CA PRO A 174 -2.37 -5.79 21.09
C PRO A 174 -3.61 -6.41 21.75
N ARG A 175 -4.62 -6.79 20.96
CA ARG A 175 -5.84 -7.44 21.48
C ARG A 175 -5.55 -8.80 22.07
N VAL A 176 -4.75 -9.61 21.39
CA VAL A 176 -4.35 -10.93 21.88
C VAL A 176 -3.52 -10.80 23.16
N ILE A 177 -2.54 -9.88 23.19
CA ILE A 177 -1.71 -9.63 24.37
C ILE A 177 -2.57 -9.18 25.56
N CYS A 178 -3.52 -8.25 25.36
CA CYS A 178 -4.44 -7.82 26.42
C CYS A 178 -5.28 -8.99 26.94
N SER A 179 -5.84 -9.80 26.03
CA SER A 179 -6.63 -10.97 26.42
C SER A 179 -5.83 -12.00 27.20
N LEU A 180 -4.56 -12.24 26.84
CA LEU A 180 -3.68 -13.17 27.55
C LEU A 180 -3.35 -12.65 28.96
N ILE A 181 -3.13 -11.34 29.11
CA ILE A 181 -2.85 -10.73 30.42
C ILE A 181 -4.07 -10.82 31.33
N SER A 182 -5.27 -10.55 30.80
CA SER A 182 -6.53 -10.69 31.55
C SER A 182 -6.84 -12.14 31.98
N MET A 183 -6.26 -13.15 31.34
CA MET A 183 -6.37 -14.54 31.80
C MET A 183 -5.48 -14.85 33.00
N ILE A 184 -4.39 -14.10 33.17
CA ILE A 184 -3.39 -14.32 34.23
C ILE A 184 -3.67 -13.42 35.44
N ILE A 185 -4.15 -12.20 35.20
CA ILE A 185 -4.40 -11.17 36.20
C ILE A 185 -5.86 -10.76 36.11
N ASP A 186 -6.55 -10.71 37.25
CA ASP A 186 -7.91 -10.15 37.32
C ASP A 186 -7.83 -8.63 37.19
N VAL A 187 -8.21 -8.11 36.02
CA VAL A 187 -8.10 -6.71 35.63
C VAL A 187 -9.50 -6.16 35.39
N SER A 188 -9.79 -4.95 35.89
CA SER A 188 -11.08 -4.31 35.66
C SER A 188 -11.31 -4.01 34.17
N ASN A 189 -12.57 -3.98 33.73
CA ASN A 189 -12.93 -3.64 32.35
C ASN A 189 -12.38 -2.28 31.90
N GLU A 190 -12.32 -1.30 32.82
CA GLU A 190 -11.79 0.03 32.52
C GLU A 190 -10.28 0.01 32.30
N GLU A 191 -9.55 -0.71 33.15
CA GLU A 191 -8.10 -0.91 33.05
C GLU A 191 -7.73 -1.65 31.76
N GLN A 192 -8.53 -2.63 31.36
CA GLN A 192 -8.33 -3.37 30.11
C GLN A 192 -8.46 -2.47 28.88
N ILE A 193 -9.42 -1.54 28.85
CA ILE A 193 -9.59 -0.57 27.75
C ILE A 193 -8.41 0.38 27.66
N ILE A 194 -7.94 0.88 28.81
CA ILE A 194 -6.79 1.78 28.91
C ILE A 194 -5.53 1.06 28.44
N PHE A 195 -5.29 -0.15 28.96
CA PHE A 195 -4.15 -0.98 28.61
C PHE A 195 -4.12 -1.30 27.11
N LEU A 196 -5.26 -1.69 26.53
CA LEU A 196 -5.37 -1.95 25.09
C LEU A 196 -5.05 -0.70 24.26
N ARG A 197 -5.56 0.47 24.67
CA ARG A 197 -5.34 1.74 23.95
C ARG A 197 -3.86 2.12 23.89
N TYR A 198 -3.12 1.95 24.98
CA TYR A 198 -1.67 2.26 25.02
C TYR A 198 -0.80 1.12 24.46
N SER A 199 -1.31 -0.10 24.36
CA SER A 199 -0.59 -1.22 23.74
C SER A 199 -0.33 -1.00 22.25
N TYR A 200 -1.28 -0.39 21.52
CA TYR A 200 -1.11 -0.05 20.09
C TYR A 200 0.10 0.86 19.79
N PRO A 201 0.25 2.06 20.39
CA PRO A 201 1.43 2.89 20.21
C PRO A 201 2.69 2.23 20.74
N ALA A 202 2.64 1.56 21.90
CA ALA A 202 3.79 0.89 22.48
C ALA A 202 4.37 -0.18 21.54
N MET A 203 3.51 -0.95 20.87
CA MET A 203 3.94 -1.96 19.92
C MET A 203 4.59 -1.34 18.67
N LEU A 204 4.05 -0.25 18.12
CA LEU A 204 4.71 0.46 17.00
C LEU A 204 6.08 1.00 17.41
N LEU A 205 6.17 1.59 18.59
CA LEU A 205 7.41 2.14 19.12
C LEU A 205 8.45 1.02 19.30
N CYS A 206 8.04 -0.13 19.85
CA CYS A 206 8.89 -1.31 19.98
C CYS A 206 9.43 -1.80 18.63
N VAL A 207 8.55 -1.98 17.63
CA VAL A 207 8.94 -2.38 16.27
C VAL A 207 9.91 -1.38 15.64
N PHE A 208 9.64 -0.08 15.79
CA PHE A 208 10.51 0.98 15.30
C PHE A 208 11.88 0.94 15.97
N CYS A 209 11.94 0.79 17.30
CA CYS A 209 13.19 0.66 18.04
C CYS A 209 14.00 -0.56 17.60
N VAL A 210 13.37 -1.73 17.45
CA VAL A 210 14.04 -2.96 16.98
C VAL A 210 14.65 -2.74 15.59
N TYR A 211 13.88 -2.18 14.66
CA TYR A 211 14.37 -1.91 13.31
C TYR A 211 15.50 -0.87 13.31
N PHE A 212 15.36 0.19 14.11
CA PHE A 212 16.38 1.21 14.25
C PHE A 212 17.70 0.63 14.79
N VAL A 213 17.65 -0.15 15.88
CA VAL A 213 18.83 -0.82 16.44
C VAL A 213 19.47 -1.77 15.42
N TYR A 214 18.66 -2.59 14.73
CA TYR A 214 19.16 -3.47 13.67
C TYR A 214 19.89 -2.70 12.56
N TRP A 215 19.29 -1.59 12.11
CA TRP A 215 19.89 -0.73 11.10
C TRP A 215 21.21 -0.12 11.58
N GLN A 216 21.25 0.39 12.81
CA GLN A 216 22.47 0.94 13.42
C GLN A 216 23.58 -0.11 13.49
N CYS A 217 23.28 -1.31 14.01
CA CYS A 217 24.25 -2.41 14.07
C CYS A 217 24.82 -2.76 12.69
N THR A 218 23.98 -2.76 11.66
CA THR A 218 24.41 -3.03 10.28
C THR A 218 25.35 -1.95 9.77
N LYS A 219 25.06 -0.67 10.04
CA LYS A 219 25.91 0.45 9.64
C LYS A 219 27.24 0.46 10.39
N PHE A 220 27.22 0.18 11.69
CA PHE A 220 28.45 0.05 12.48
C PHE A 220 29.34 -1.09 11.99
N LYS A 221 28.77 -2.26 11.67
CA LYS A 221 29.54 -3.37 11.08
C LYS A 221 30.18 -2.98 9.75
N ALA A 222 29.40 -2.38 8.84
CA ALA A 222 29.92 -1.93 7.55
C ALA A 222 31.04 -0.87 7.70
N LEU A 223 30.90 0.04 8.66
CA LEU A 223 31.93 1.04 8.95
C LEU A 223 33.19 0.40 9.54
N ALA A 224 33.04 -0.54 10.47
CA ALA A 224 34.16 -1.27 11.06
C ALA A 224 34.94 -2.09 10.02
N GLU A 225 34.23 -2.76 9.11
CA GLU A 225 34.83 -3.48 7.98
C GLU A 225 35.58 -2.54 7.04
N LYS A 226 34.99 -1.38 6.72
CA LYS A 226 35.65 -0.36 5.90
C LYS A 226 36.96 0.11 6.53
N ILE A 227 36.93 0.51 7.81
CA ILE A 227 38.13 0.96 8.53
C ILE A 227 39.20 -0.13 8.57
N ARG A 228 38.79 -1.39 8.76
CA ARG A 228 39.71 -2.53 8.76
C ARG A 228 40.37 -2.70 7.39
N ASN A 229 39.57 -2.69 6.31
CA ASN A 229 40.07 -2.83 4.95
C ASN A 229 41.02 -1.68 4.57
N ASP A 230 40.69 -0.44 4.96
CA ASP A 230 41.54 0.73 4.73
C ASP A 230 42.90 0.57 5.43
N LYS A 231 42.93 0.08 6.68
CA LYS A 231 44.19 -0.22 7.39
C LYS A 231 45.02 -1.32 6.71
N TYR A 232 44.39 -2.41 6.24
CA TYR A 232 45.09 -3.46 5.50
C TYR A 232 45.66 -2.95 4.17
N LEU A 233 44.93 -2.07 3.48
CA LEU A 233 45.36 -1.47 2.22
C LEU A 233 46.62 -0.60 2.44
N VAL A 234 46.61 0.25 3.47
CA VAL A 234 47.78 1.06 3.85
C VAL A 234 48.98 0.17 4.21
N GLY A 235 48.75 -0.91 4.97
CA GLY A 235 49.80 -1.88 5.29
C GLY A 235 50.43 -2.52 4.06
N THR A 236 49.62 -2.89 3.06
CA THR A 236 50.10 -3.50 1.82
C THR A 236 50.83 -2.49 0.93
N GLN A 237 50.34 -1.24 0.87
CA GLN A 237 51.02 -0.17 0.16
C GLN A 237 52.40 0.13 0.76
N LEU A 238 52.51 0.20 2.09
CA LEU A 238 53.78 0.43 2.78
C LEU A 238 54.82 -0.66 2.46
N VAL A 239 54.43 -1.94 2.53
CA VAL A 239 55.33 -3.06 2.19
C VAL A 239 55.76 -3.03 0.72
N ASN A 240 54.85 -2.67 -0.20
CA ASN A 240 55.20 -2.51 -1.61
C ASN A 240 56.18 -1.35 -1.85
N TYR A 241 56.06 -0.24 -1.11
CA TYR A 241 57.04 0.85 -1.18
C TYR A 241 58.43 0.41 -0.70
N GLU A 242 58.51 -0.32 0.42
CA GLU A 242 59.79 -0.85 0.93
C GLU A 242 60.45 -1.82 -0.07
N ARG A 243 59.66 -2.72 -0.68
CA ARG A 243 60.17 -3.68 -1.67
C ARG A 243 60.68 -2.99 -2.93
N ASN A 244 59.94 -2.01 -3.46
CA ASN A 244 60.39 -1.24 -4.62
C ASN A 244 61.66 -0.44 -4.32
N GLN A 245 61.81 0.11 -3.12
CA GLN A 245 63.04 0.80 -2.71
C GLN A 245 64.24 -0.15 -2.59
N ALA A 246 64.03 -1.40 -2.15
CA ALA A 246 65.06 -2.42 -2.09
C ALA A 246 65.51 -2.88 -3.49
N GLU A 247 64.58 -3.04 -4.43
CA GLU A 247 64.89 -3.39 -5.84
C GLU A 247 65.67 -2.28 -6.57
N VAL A 248 65.41 -1.01 -6.28
CA VAL A 248 66.15 0.13 -6.89
C VAL A 248 67.57 0.30 -6.32
N ARG A 249 67.85 -0.26 -5.13
CA ARG A 249 69.19 -0.20 -4.50
C ARG A 249 70.13 -1.32 -4.94
N HIS A 250 69.62 -2.33 -5.64
CA HIS A 250 70.41 -3.42 -6.23
C HIS A 250 70.70 -3.17 -7.71
#